data_AF-A0AAD7EQ12-F1
#
_entry.id   AF-A0AAD7EQ12-F1
#
_cell.length_a   1.000
_cell.length_b   1.000
_cell.length_c   1.000
_cell.angle_alpha   90.00
_cell.angle_beta   90.00
_cell.angle_gamma   90.00
#
_symmetry.space_group_name_H-M   'P 1'
#
loop_
_entity.id
_entity.type
_entity.pdbx_description
1 polymer ?
#
loop_
_entity_poly.entity_id
_entity_poly.type
_entity_poly.pdbx_seq_one_letter_code
_entity_poly.pdbx_strand_id
1 'polypeptide(L)'
;MITKFFDIVLGTKRASKIGILGKVKGWYAAIEAQIRGSLHGHLLIWIDDAPASPLDMKEQMNSDPEFKQKLAAWYDDIICQSFPKDTVSYKVTEGTPKQLPVLSRPLDPDAPDYKQKRDQHHRDLCENTGLVHGHNATCFKHIPRHIQSLVNPDTDCRFQLPRPLVAETHFDDDDDLVIRCENGSLNGHNPTATLCLGCNTDLKQTASGSAAMAMVEYMGNYTIKLQLDTAIVFSALCASIKALQNKPPQDVDGKVDNSEMTRLMMVKTTNTLVGKRELTGQQTVSLLLGRKNNYTSDEYQEYWWSSM
;
A
#
# COMPACT_ATOMS: atom_id res chain seq x y z
N MET A 1 -14.77 -7.35 0.50
CA MET A 1 -13.50 -8.04 0.86
C MET A 1 -12.76 -7.23 1.92
N ILE A 2 -12.36 -5.98 1.65
CA ILE A 2 -11.58 -5.18 2.61
C ILE A 2 -12.29 -4.90 3.95
N THR A 3 -13.61 -4.66 3.97
CA THR A 3 -14.36 -4.50 5.22
C THR A 3 -14.35 -5.76 6.08
N LYS A 4 -14.46 -6.94 5.46
CA LYS A 4 -14.34 -8.24 6.17
C LYS A 4 -12.93 -8.47 6.70
N PHE A 5 -11.90 -7.97 6.00
CA PHE A 5 -10.53 -8.00 6.51
C PHE A 5 -10.41 -7.21 7.81
N PHE A 6 -10.94 -5.98 7.89
CA PHE A 6 -10.95 -5.23 9.14
C PHE A 6 -11.79 -5.92 10.23
N ASP A 7 -13.04 -6.25 9.91
CA ASP A 7 -14.01 -6.77 10.87
C ASP A 7 -13.58 -8.11 11.47
N ILE A 8 -13.07 -9.02 10.62
CA ILE A 8 -12.78 -10.41 10.96
C ILE A 8 -11.29 -10.62 11.13
N VAL A 9 -10.43 -10.23 10.19
CA VAL A 9 -9.01 -10.59 10.23
C VAL A 9 -8.25 -9.71 11.23
N LEU A 10 -8.45 -8.39 11.18
CA LEU A 10 -7.97 -7.47 12.22
C LEU A 10 -8.82 -7.48 13.49
N GLY A 11 -9.96 -8.17 13.47
CA GLY A 11 -10.75 -8.46 14.67
C GLY A 11 -11.55 -7.29 15.23
N THR A 12 -11.70 -6.18 14.50
CA THR A 12 -12.36 -4.95 15.02
C THR A 12 -13.84 -5.17 15.39
N LYS A 13 -14.48 -6.21 14.82
CA LYS A 13 -15.86 -6.61 15.16
C LYS A 13 -15.97 -7.98 15.84
N ARG A 14 -14.86 -8.64 16.16
CA ARG A 14 -14.90 -9.85 17.00
C ARG A 14 -15.33 -9.51 18.41
N ALA A 15 -15.92 -10.48 19.11
CA ALA A 15 -16.29 -10.31 20.52
C ALA A 15 -15.07 -9.97 21.40
N SER A 16 -13.91 -10.59 21.12
CA SER A 16 -12.65 -10.32 21.83
C SER A 16 -11.96 -9.02 21.41
N LYS A 17 -12.32 -8.42 20.26
CA LYS A 17 -11.60 -7.32 19.61
C LYS A 17 -10.14 -7.61 19.27
N ILE A 18 -9.72 -8.88 19.25
CA ILE A 18 -8.35 -9.31 18.96
C ILE A 18 -8.30 -9.94 17.57
N GLY A 19 -7.44 -9.39 16.71
CA GLY A 19 -7.14 -9.90 15.38
C GLY A 19 -5.72 -10.44 15.22
N ILE A 20 -5.31 -10.64 13.97
CA ILE A 20 -3.98 -11.16 13.62
C ILE A 20 -2.81 -10.26 14.03
N LEU A 21 -3.06 -8.99 14.33
CA LEU A 21 -2.05 -8.04 14.83
C LEU A 21 -2.28 -7.68 16.31
N GLY A 22 -3.09 -8.45 17.04
CA GLY A 22 -3.55 -8.07 18.37
C GLY A 22 -4.77 -7.14 18.32
N LYS A 23 -4.92 -6.29 19.36
CA LYS A 23 -6.03 -5.36 19.50
C LYS A 23 -5.75 -4.07 18.73
N VAL A 24 -6.58 -3.78 17.74
CA VAL A 24 -6.43 -2.59 16.89
C VAL A 24 -7.24 -1.43 17.48
N LYS A 25 -6.57 -0.30 17.71
CA LYS A 25 -7.18 0.96 18.18
C LYS A 25 -7.79 1.76 17.05
N GLY A 26 -7.07 1.83 15.93
CA GLY A 26 -7.50 2.58 14.76
C GLY A 26 -6.81 2.10 13.50
N TRP A 27 -7.35 2.48 12.35
CA TRP A 27 -6.78 2.16 11.05
C TRP A 27 -7.29 3.12 9.98
N TYR A 28 -6.47 3.33 8.95
CA TYR A 28 -6.80 4.11 7.77
C TYR A 28 -6.30 3.38 6.53
N ALA A 29 -7.13 3.30 5.50
CA ALA A 29 -6.81 2.61 4.26
C ALA A 29 -7.15 3.49 3.06
N ALA A 30 -6.17 3.78 2.21
CA ALA A 30 -6.34 4.49 0.95
C ALA A 30 -6.28 3.49 -0.21
N ILE A 31 -7.28 3.52 -1.09
CA ILE A 31 -7.38 2.66 -2.26
C ILE A 31 -7.07 3.47 -3.50
N GLU A 32 -6.06 3.04 -4.23
CA GLU A 32 -5.63 3.63 -5.49
C GLU A 32 -5.58 2.59 -6.61
N ALA A 33 -5.57 3.04 -7.86
CA ALA A 33 -5.03 2.18 -8.91
C ALA A 33 -3.54 2.41 -9.06
N GLN A 34 -2.80 1.32 -9.15
CA GLN A 34 -1.43 1.37 -9.62
C GLN A 34 -1.39 1.63 -11.14
N ILE A 35 -0.21 2.03 -11.63
CA ILE A 35 0.05 2.35 -13.04
C ILE A 35 -0.38 1.21 -14.00
N ARG A 36 -0.44 -0.04 -13.51
CA ARG A 36 -0.89 -1.22 -14.27
C ARG A 36 -2.38 -1.50 -14.22
N GLY A 37 -3.20 -0.62 -13.65
CA GLY A 37 -4.66 -0.73 -13.68
C GLY A 37 -5.30 -1.34 -12.44
N SER A 38 -4.62 -2.24 -11.74
CA SER A 38 -5.16 -2.94 -10.57
C SER A 38 -5.33 -2.03 -9.37
N LEU A 39 -6.34 -2.33 -8.55
CA LEU A 39 -6.53 -1.65 -7.28
C LEU A 39 -5.50 -2.13 -6.27
N HIS A 40 -5.02 -1.20 -5.45
CA HIS A 40 -4.03 -1.43 -4.41
C HIS A 40 -4.41 -0.58 -3.19
N GLY A 41 -4.24 -1.16 -2.00
CA GLY A 41 -4.56 -0.51 -0.75
C GLY A 41 -3.30 -0.24 0.05
N HIS A 42 -3.12 1.00 0.48
CA HIS A 42 -2.13 1.37 1.51
C HIS A 42 -2.86 1.45 2.84
N LEU A 43 -2.32 0.84 3.89
CA LEU A 43 -2.98 0.75 5.20
C LEU A 43 -2.03 1.25 6.29
N LEU A 44 -2.54 2.10 7.18
CA LEU A 44 -1.96 2.41 8.48
C LEU A 44 -2.83 1.76 9.56
N ILE A 45 -2.21 1.09 10.52
CA ILE A 45 -2.89 0.36 11.60
C ILE A 45 -2.21 0.73 12.92
N TRP A 46 -3.00 1.19 13.88
CA TRP A 46 -2.56 1.52 15.23
C TRP A 46 -3.00 0.43 16.21
N ILE A 47 -2.04 -0.07 16.98
CA ILE A 47 -2.27 -1.10 18.01
C ILE A 47 -2.62 -0.40 19.33
N ASP A 48 -3.60 -0.93 20.07
CA ASP A 48 -4.18 -0.26 21.25
C ASP A 48 -3.23 -0.17 22.43
N ASP A 49 -2.55 -1.29 22.74
CA ASP A 49 -1.66 -1.41 23.89
C ASP A 49 -0.19 -1.14 23.52
N ALA A 50 0.06 -0.45 22.40
CA ALA A 50 1.42 -0.03 22.04
C ALA A 50 1.85 1.19 22.87
N PRO A 51 3.10 1.25 23.34
CA PRO A 51 3.68 2.43 23.97
C PRO A 51 3.44 3.70 23.15
N ALA A 52 3.21 4.82 23.85
CA ALA A 52 2.75 6.07 23.23
C ALA A 52 3.81 6.71 22.33
N SER A 53 5.10 6.43 22.58
CA SER A 53 6.21 7.00 21.84
C SER A 53 7.38 6.00 21.68
N PRO A 54 8.31 6.26 20.74
CA PRO A 54 9.56 5.51 20.61
C PRO A 54 10.34 5.45 21.90
N LEU A 55 10.38 6.60 22.59
CA LEU A 55 11.16 6.77 23.79
C LEU A 55 10.57 5.89 24.88
N ASP A 56 9.24 5.91 25.05
CA ASP A 56 8.54 5.06 26.02
C ASP A 56 8.77 3.58 25.70
N MET A 57 8.74 3.20 24.41
CA MET A 57 9.06 1.83 23.99
C MET A 57 10.50 1.45 24.38
N LYS A 58 11.49 2.30 24.11
CA LYS A 58 12.89 2.05 24.47
C LYS A 58 13.09 1.99 25.99
N GLU A 59 12.51 2.92 26.73
CA GLU A 59 12.56 2.92 28.19
C GLU A 59 11.92 1.67 28.78
N GLN A 60 10.79 1.23 28.23
CA GLN A 60 10.12 0.01 28.66
C GLN A 60 10.92 -1.25 28.31
N MET A 61 11.52 -1.33 27.12
CA MET A 61 12.42 -2.42 26.74
C MET A 61 13.67 -2.50 27.63
N ASN A 62 14.21 -1.34 28.04
CA ASN A 62 15.39 -1.26 28.91
C ASN A 62 15.08 -1.54 30.38
N SER A 63 13.87 -1.21 30.84
CA SER A 63 13.45 -1.46 32.22
C SER A 63 12.83 -2.85 32.43
N ASP A 64 12.26 -3.46 31.39
CA ASP A 64 11.60 -4.76 31.44
C ASP A 64 12.10 -5.69 30.31
N PRO A 65 13.09 -6.55 30.59
CA PRO A 65 13.58 -7.55 29.64
C PRO A 65 12.51 -8.56 29.19
N GLU A 66 11.52 -8.85 30.04
CA GLU A 66 10.42 -9.76 29.69
C GLU A 66 9.51 -9.11 28.63
N PHE A 67 9.25 -7.80 28.77
CA PHE A 67 8.56 -7.03 27.74
C PHE A 67 9.32 -7.05 26.41
N LYS A 68 10.64 -6.79 26.42
CA LYS A 68 11.48 -6.83 25.21
C LYS A 68 11.38 -8.19 24.50
N GLN A 69 11.42 -9.30 25.25
CA GLN A 69 11.28 -10.64 24.70
C GLN A 69 9.88 -10.90 24.13
N LYS A 70 8.81 -10.49 24.85
CA LYS A 70 7.42 -10.64 24.37
C LYS A 70 7.17 -9.82 23.10
N LEU A 71 7.75 -8.63 23.01
CA LEU A 71 7.64 -7.77 21.84
C LEU A 71 8.31 -8.39 20.61
N ALA A 72 9.54 -8.92 20.77
CA ALA A 72 10.24 -9.65 19.70
C ALA A 72 9.43 -10.87 19.24
N ALA A 73 8.90 -11.67 20.18
CA ALA A 73 8.07 -12.83 19.88
C ALA A 73 6.76 -12.45 19.16
N TRP A 74 6.15 -11.33 19.56
CA TRP A 74 4.96 -10.82 18.88
C TRP A 74 5.27 -10.41 17.43
N TYR A 75 6.36 -9.70 17.18
CA TYR A 75 6.77 -9.35 15.81
C TYR A 75 7.07 -10.57 14.94
N ASP A 76 7.73 -11.59 15.49
CA ASP A 76 8.01 -12.85 14.79
C ASP A 76 6.71 -13.62 14.43
N ASP A 77 5.67 -13.53 15.26
CA ASP A 77 4.35 -14.13 14.98
C ASP A 77 3.59 -13.38 13.87
N ILE A 78 3.68 -12.05 13.84
CA ILE A 78 2.87 -11.23 12.93
C ILE A 78 3.54 -10.95 11.58
N ILE A 79 4.87 -10.97 11.49
CA ILE A 79 5.63 -10.68 10.27
C ILE A 79 6.51 -11.87 9.92
N CYS A 80 6.26 -12.45 8.75
CA CYS A 80 7.03 -13.53 8.18
C CYS A 80 7.89 -13.03 7.01
N GLN A 81 9.17 -13.43 6.99
CA GLN A 81 10.10 -13.22 5.87
C GLN A 81 10.71 -14.55 5.39
N SER A 82 9.95 -15.64 5.53
CA SER A 82 10.34 -16.98 5.10
C SER A 82 9.19 -17.67 4.33
N PHE A 83 9.52 -18.74 3.62
CA PHE A 83 8.49 -19.65 3.11
C PHE A 83 8.10 -20.66 4.18
N PRO A 84 6.88 -21.22 4.12
CA PRO A 84 6.54 -22.37 4.94
C PRO A 84 7.47 -23.55 4.65
N LYS A 85 7.81 -24.30 5.70
CA LYS A 85 8.63 -25.52 5.60
C LYS A 85 7.90 -26.58 4.76
N ASP A 86 8.67 -27.53 4.22
CA ASP A 86 8.15 -28.67 3.44
C ASP A 86 7.31 -28.29 2.20
N THR A 87 7.55 -27.11 1.64
CA THR A 87 6.95 -26.63 0.40
C THR A 87 7.94 -26.69 -0.77
N VAL A 88 7.41 -26.69 -1.99
CA VAL A 88 8.20 -26.64 -3.23
C VAL A 88 7.91 -25.37 -4.02
N SER A 89 8.84 -24.93 -4.87
CA SER A 89 8.61 -23.77 -5.74
C SER A 89 7.43 -24.03 -6.67
N TYR A 90 6.58 -23.02 -6.84
CA TYR A 90 5.45 -23.07 -7.74
C TYR A 90 5.92 -23.31 -9.18
N LYS A 91 5.32 -24.32 -9.81
CA LYS A 91 5.56 -24.65 -11.22
C LYS A 91 4.34 -24.26 -12.03
N VAL A 92 4.53 -23.34 -12.99
CA VAL A 92 3.48 -22.98 -13.93
C VAL A 92 3.15 -24.21 -14.77
N THR A 93 1.89 -24.63 -14.76
CA THR A 93 1.42 -25.72 -15.60
C THR A 93 1.19 -25.18 -17.01
N GLU A 94 1.68 -25.89 -18.03
CA GLU A 94 1.50 -25.49 -19.43
C GLU A 94 0.01 -25.32 -19.76
N GLY A 95 -0.33 -24.24 -20.47
CA GLY A 95 -1.72 -23.88 -20.79
C GLY A 95 -2.49 -23.18 -19.67
N THR A 96 -1.89 -22.94 -18.49
CA THR A 96 -2.53 -22.20 -17.39
C THR A 96 -1.97 -20.79 -17.21
N PRO A 97 -2.77 -19.82 -16.72
CA PRO A 97 -2.26 -18.50 -16.36
C PRO A 97 -1.22 -18.60 -15.23
N LYS A 98 -0.14 -17.82 -15.30
CA LYS A 98 0.87 -17.77 -14.24
C LYS A 98 0.26 -17.41 -12.87
N GLN A 99 -0.74 -16.52 -12.87
CA GLN A 99 -1.44 -16.05 -11.67
C GLN A 99 -2.52 -17.01 -11.16
N LEU A 100 -2.57 -18.25 -11.65
CA LEU A 100 -3.58 -19.23 -11.24
C LEU A 100 -3.73 -19.36 -9.70
N PRO A 101 -2.68 -19.35 -8.87
CA PRO A 101 -2.84 -19.43 -7.42
C PRO A 101 -3.66 -18.26 -6.86
N VAL A 102 -3.47 -17.07 -7.40
CA VAL A 102 -4.20 -15.84 -7.01
C VAL A 102 -5.65 -15.88 -7.48
N LEU A 103 -5.92 -16.55 -8.60
CA LEU A 103 -7.26 -16.67 -9.21
C LEU A 103 -8.04 -17.90 -8.71
N SER A 104 -7.40 -18.74 -7.89
CA SER A 104 -7.97 -19.97 -7.38
C SER A 104 -8.99 -19.71 -6.28
N ARG A 105 -9.89 -20.67 -6.09
CA ARG A 105 -10.82 -20.64 -4.96
C ARG A 105 -10.06 -20.90 -3.65
N PRO A 106 -10.55 -20.36 -2.51
CA PRO A 106 -10.01 -20.72 -1.21
C PRO A 106 -10.02 -22.23 -1.01
N LEU A 107 -9.01 -22.74 -0.30
CA LEU A 107 -8.93 -24.13 0.11
C LEU A 107 -10.07 -24.48 1.07
N ASP A 108 -10.53 -25.73 1.01
CA ASP A 108 -11.50 -26.27 1.96
C ASP A 108 -10.83 -26.45 3.34
N PRO A 109 -11.26 -25.72 4.38
CA PRO A 109 -10.67 -25.80 5.71
C PRO A 109 -10.92 -27.15 6.41
N ASP A 110 -11.95 -27.90 5.99
CA ASP A 110 -12.34 -29.17 6.61
C ASP A 110 -11.62 -30.37 5.95
N ALA A 111 -10.84 -30.14 4.91
CA ALA A 111 -10.07 -31.17 4.24
C ALA A 111 -8.96 -31.74 5.16
N PRO A 112 -8.74 -33.07 5.18
CA PRO A 112 -7.74 -33.69 6.06
C PRO A 112 -6.31 -33.24 5.75
N ASP A 113 -6.03 -32.81 4.52
CA ASP A 113 -4.74 -32.31 4.06
C ASP A 113 -4.67 -30.76 4.00
N TYR A 114 -5.63 -30.06 4.63
CA TYR A 114 -5.72 -28.60 4.60
C TYR A 114 -4.41 -27.91 4.98
N LYS A 115 -3.77 -28.32 6.09
CA LYS A 115 -2.53 -27.67 6.55
C LYS A 115 -1.41 -27.72 5.51
N GLN A 116 -1.17 -28.89 4.93
CA GLN A 116 -0.14 -29.08 3.91
C GLN A 116 -0.46 -28.28 2.65
N LYS A 117 -1.72 -28.34 2.18
CA LYS A 117 -2.16 -27.57 1.01
C LYS A 117 -2.11 -26.07 1.26
N ARG A 118 -2.45 -25.61 2.47
CA ARG A 118 -2.39 -24.20 2.89
C ARG A 118 -0.96 -23.69 2.84
N ASP A 119 0.00 -24.45 3.35
CA ASP A 119 1.40 -24.03 3.37
C ASP A 119 1.98 -23.95 1.96
N GLN A 120 1.68 -24.93 1.11
CA GLN A 120 2.03 -24.86 -0.31
C GLN A 120 1.35 -23.67 -1.00
N HIS A 121 0.06 -23.47 -0.78
CA HIS A 121 -0.69 -22.36 -1.37
C HIS A 121 -0.17 -21.00 -0.89
N HIS A 122 0.24 -20.87 0.37
CA HIS A 122 0.87 -19.66 0.89
C HIS A 122 2.16 -19.34 0.13
N ARG A 123 3.04 -20.33 -0.09
CA ARG A 123 4.23 -20.15 -0.93
C ARG A 123 3.86 -19.75 -2.36
N ASP A 124 2.89 -20.44 -2.96
CA ASP A 124 2.43 -20.14 -4.32
C ASP A 124 1.94 -18.68 -4.43
N LEU A 125 1.21 -18.18 -3.43
CA LEU A 125 0.80 -16.78 -3.36
C LEU A 125 2.01 -15.85 -3.23
N CYS A 126 2.97 -16.15 -2.36
CA CYS A 126 4.19 -15.33 -2.22
C CYS A 126 4.94 -15.17 -3.55
N GLU A 127 5.12 -16.28 -4.28
CA GLU A 127 5.84 -16.32 -5.55
C GLU A 127 5.05 -15.68 -6.72
N ASN A 128 3.71 -15.56 -6.62
CA ASN A 128 2.86 -15.07 -7.71
C ASN A 128 2.13 -13.74 -7.46
N THR A 129 2.28 -13.14 -6.28
CA THR A 129 1.68 -11.83 -5.94
C THR A 129 2.67 -10.67 -5.96
N GLY A 130 3.96 -10.95 -6.15
CA GLY A 130 5.04 -9.95 -6.08
C GLY A 130 5.54 -9.68 -4.66
N LEU A 131 5.23 -10.57 -3.70
CA LEU A 131 5.86 -10.58 -2.38
C LEU A 131 7.33 -10.99 -2.49
N VAL A 132 7.65 -11.93 -3.38
CA VAL A 132 9.04 -12.22 -3.76
C VAL A 132 9.52 -11.15 -4.74
N HIS A 133 10.52 -10.39 -4.31
CA HIS A 133 11.14 -9.38 -5.13
C HIS A 133 12.03 -10.01 -6.20
N GLY A 134 11.78 -9.63 -7.45
CA GLY A 134 12.72 -9.83 -8.55
C GLY A 134 13.16 -8.46 -9.07
N HIS A 135 14.47 -8.23 -9.11
CA HIS A 135 15.00 -6.97 -9.62
C HIS A 135 14.53 -6.70 -11.04
N ASN A 136 14.22 -5.45 -11.31
CA ASN A 136 13.84 -4.95 -12.61
C ASN A 136 14.24 -3.48 -12.73
N ALA A 137 14.07 -2.87 -13.90
CA ALA A 137 14.47 -1.48 -14.15
C ALA A 137 13.91 -0.46 -13.13
N THR A 138 12.76 -0.73 -12.50
CA THR A 138 12.19 0.17 -11.49
C THR A 138 12.98 0.20 -10.18
N CYS A 139 13.76 -0.85 -9.89
CA CYS A 139 14.62 -0.94 -8.71
C CYS A 139 15.71 0.12 -8.73
N PHE A 140 16.12 0.52 -9.94
CA PHE A 140 17.24 1.43 -10.18
C PHE A 140 16.78 2.76 -10.78
N LYS A 141 15.48 3.07 -10.72
CA LYS A 141 14.87 4.26 -11.35
C LYS A 141 15.50 5.58 -10.91
N HIS A 142 15.97 5.65 -9.67
CA HIS A 142 16.55 6.88 -9.10
C HIS A 142 18.05 7.00 -9.36
N ILE A 143 18.66 5.97 -9.96
CA ILE A 143 20.07 5.97 -10.29
C ILE A 143 20.26 6.75 -11.60
N PRO A 144 21.15 7.76 -11.62
CA PRO A 144 21.43 8.52 -12.83
C PRO A 144 21.94 7.62 -13.97
N ARG A 145 21.49 7.90 -15.20
CA ARG A 145 21.85 7.10 -16.38
C ARG A 145 23.36 6.94 -16.60
N HIS A 146 24.15 7.94 -16.22
CA HIS A 146 25.60 7.95 -16.43
C HIS A 146 26.37 6.99 -15.51
N ILE A 147 25.75 6.50 -14.42
CA ILE A 147 26.32 5.47 -13.55
C ILE A 147 25.52 4.16 -13.58
N GLN A 148 24.54 4.03 -14.49
CA GLN A 148 23.68 2.85 -14.58
C GLN A 148 24.48 1.56 -14.84
N SER A 149 25.62 1.66 -15.52
CA SER A 149 26.53 0.54 -15.79
C SER A 149 27.31 0.07 -14.57
N LEU A 150 27.35 0.87 -13.51
CA LEU A 150 28.04 0.56 -12.25
C LEU A 150 27.08 0.03 -11.18
N VAL A 151 25.80 -0.14 -11.53
CA VAL A 151 24.77 -0.60 -10.60
C VAL A 151 25.10 -2.00 -10.11
N ASN A 152 25.19 -2.12 -8.80
CA ASN A 152 25.21 -3.39 -8.10
C ASN A 152 23.77 -3.72 -7.66
N PRO A 153 23.14 -4.77 -8.23
CA PRO A 153 21.77 -5.14 -7.89
C PRO A 153 21.53 -5.38 -6.40
N ASP A 154 22.54 -5.87 -5.68
CA ASP A 154 22.40 -6.28 -4.29
C ASP A 154 22.48 -5.10 -3.30
N THR A 155 23.13 -4.00 -3.69
CA THR A 155 23.30 -2.82 -2.83
C THR A 155 22.48 -1.61 -3.29
N ASP A 156 22.24 -1.50 -4.60
CA ASP A 156 21.67 -0.30 -5.20
C ASP A 156 20.17 -0.43 -5.50
N CYS A 157 19.57 -1.54 -5.10
CA CYS A 157 18.13 -1.68 -5.16
C CYS A 157 17.48 -0.63 -4.24
N ARG A 158 16.63 0.24 -4.80
CA ARG A 158 15.92 1.28 -4.02
C ARG A 158 15.08 0.74 -2.86
N PHE A 159 14.73 -0.54 -2.91
CA PHE A 159 13.95 -1.23 -1.88
C PHE A 159 14.83 -1.92 -0.84
N GLN A 160 16.16 -1.82 -0.96
CA GLN A 160 17.17 -2.43 -0.08
C GLN A 160 17.02 -3.96 -0.01
N LEU A 161 16.98 -4.58 -1.19
CA LEU A 161 16.82 -6.01 -1.38
C LEU A 161 17.98 -6.56 -2.24
N PRO A 162 18.53 -7.75 -1.90
CA PRO A 162 18.10 -8.63 -0.81
C PRO A 162 18.53 -8.12 0.57
N ARG A 163 17.71 -8.35 1.61
CA ARG A 163 18.10 -8.11 3.00
C ARG A 163 19.09 -9.17 3.50
N PRO A 164 19.95 -8.84 4.47
CA PRO A 164 20.74 -9.83 5.19
C PRO A 164 19.86 -10.94 5.78
N LEU A 165 20.40 -12.15 5.83
CA LEU A 165 19.74 -13.27 6.50
C LEU A 165 19.93 -13.15 8.01
N VAL A 166 18.86 -13.41 8.74
CA VAL A 166 18.81 -13.28 10.21
C VAL A 166 18.14 -14.54 10.75
N ALA A 167 18.83 -15.25 11.64
CA ALA A 167 18.36 -16.53 12.17
C ALA A 167 17.18 -16.38 13.14
N GLU A 168 17.18 -15.32 13.96
CA GLU A 168 16.18 -15.08 15.00
C GLU A 168 15.87 -13.59 15.14
N THR A 169 14.60 -13.29 15.44
CA THR A 169 14.14 -11.91 15.67
C THR A 169 14.74 -11.39 16.98
N HIS A 170 15.40 -10.24 16.92
CA HIS A 170 16.06 -9.61 18.08
C HIS A 170 16.07 -8.09 17.94
N PHE A 171 16.53 -7.40 18.97
CA PHE A 171 16.86 -5.98 18.92
C PHE A 171 18.37 -5.83 18.88
N ASP A 172 18.87 -4.95 18.03
CA ASP A 172 20.30 -4.66 17.91
C ASP A 172 20.79 -3.69 19.01
N ASP A 173 22.05 -3.28 18.93
CA ASP A 173 22.70 -2.39 19.90
C ASP A 173 22.07 -0.98 19.93
N ASP A 174 21.33 -0.59 18.89
CA ASP A 174 20.62 0.68 18.79
C ASP A 174 19.15 0.57 19.26
N ASP A 175 18.76 -0.58 19.81
CA ASP A 175 17.38 -0.97 20.17
C ASP A 175 16.42 -0.98 18.96
N ASP A 176 16.95 -1.18 17.74
CA ASP A 176 16.15 -1.33 16.54
C ASP A 176 15.77 -2.80 16.31
N LEU A 177 14.53 -3.03 15.87
CA LEU A 177 14.02 -4.39 15.65
C LEU A 177 14.61 -4.98 14.38
N VAL A 178 15.28 -6.13 14.52
CA VAL A 178 15.75 -6.97 13.43
C VAL A 178 14.89 -8.23 13.39
N ILE A 179 14.04 -8.35 12.36
CA ILE A 179 13.14 -9.50 12.18
C ILE A 179 13.91 -10.66 11.53
N ARG A 180 13.63 -11.89 11.99
CA ARG A 180 14.09 -13.14 11.38
C ARG A 180 13.82 -13.15 9.88
N CYS A 181 14.87 -13.43 9.11
CA CYS A 181 14.87 -13.35 7.65
C CYS A 181 15.60 -14.57 7.08
N GLU A 182 14.84 -15.52 6.52
CA GLU A 182 15.41 -16.69 5.83
C GLU A 182 15.48 -16.48 4.31
N ASN A 183 14.78 -15.47 3.79
CA ASN A 183 14.82 -15.10 2.39
C ASN A 183 14.89 -13.57 2.25
N GLY A 184 16.07 -13.06 1.95
CA GLY A 184 16.34 -11.63 1.78
C GLY A 184 15.51 -10.93 0.71
N SER A 185 14.94 -11.68 -0.25
CA SER A 185 14.13 -11.12 -1.35
C SER A 185 12.61 -11.18 -1.08
N LEU A 186 12.17 -11.86 -0.01
CA LEU A 186 10.75 -11.99 0.31
C LEU A 186 10.32 -10.86 1.23
N ASN A 187 9.40 -9.99 0.81
CA ASN A 187 8.88 -8.94 1.67
C ASN A 187 8.22 -9.48 2.94
N GLY A 188 8.35 -8.72 4.04
CA GLY A 188 7.62 -8.99 5.27
C GLY A 188 6.13 -9.03 4.99
N HIS A 189 5.44 -10.05 5.48
CA HIS A 189 4.00 -10.20 5.30
C HIS A 189 3.41 -11.00 6.46
N ASN A 190 2.11 -10.86 6.69
CA ASN A 190 1.40 -11.75 7.61
C ASN A 190 0.81 -12.93 6.82
N PRO A 191 1.17 -14.19 7.11
CA PRO A 191 0.69 -15.35 6.36
C PRO A 191 -0.85 -15.43 6.27
N THR A 192 -1.54 -15.11 7.37
CA THR A 192 -3.02 -15.12 7.41
C THR A 192 -3.60 -14.03 6.52
N ALA A 193 -3.02 -12.83 6.52
CA ALA A 193 -3.44 -11.75 5.62
C ALA A 193 -3.25 -12.13 4.15
N THR A 194 -2.08 -12.66 3.79
CA THR A 194 -1.78 -13.12 2.42
C THR A 194 -2.76 -14.18 1.96
N LEU A 195 -3.02 -15.20 2.79
CA LEU A 195 -3.98 -16.27 2.49
C LEU A 195 -5.42 -15.77 2.35
N CYS A 196 -5.85 -14.81 3.19
CA CYS A 196 -7.22 -14.28 3.14
C CYS A 196 -7.45 -13.34 1.95
N LEU A 197 -6.43 -12.55 1.58
CA LEU A 197 -6.55 -11.52 0.55
C LEU A 197 -6.10 -12.00 -0.84
N GLY A 198 -5.25 -13.04 -0.90
CA GLY A 198 -4.73 -13.58 -2.16
C GLY A 198 -3.83 -12.60 -2.92
N CYS A 199 -3.25 -11.61 -2.25
CA CYS A 199 -2.46 -10.56 -2.87
C CYS A 199 -1.19 -10.25 -2.07
N ASN A 200 -0.38 -9.32 -2.58
CA ASN A 200 0.78 -8.82 -1.85
C ASN A 200 0.31 -7.94 -0.69
N THR A 201 0.62 -8.39 0.53
CA THR A 201 0.29 -7.70 1.79
C THR A 201 1.55 -7.23 2.50
N ASP A 202 2.54 -6.69 1.77
CA ASP A 202 3.78 -6.11 2.31
C ASP A 202 3.49 -5.38 3.62
N LEU A 203 3.99 -5.95 4.72
CA LEU A 203 3.73 -5.53 6.08
C LEU A 203 5.06 -5.09 6.68
N LYS A 204 5.10 -3.83 7.10
CA LYS A 204 6.25 -3.22 7.73
C LYS A 204 5.84 -2.61 9.05
N GLN A 205 6.65 -2.83 10.06
CA GLN A 205 6.58 -2.01 11.26
C GLN A 205 6.93 -0.59 10.87
N THR A 206 6.11 0.36 11.32
CA THR A 206 6.48 1.77 11.29
C THR A 206 7.10 2.08 12.63
N ALA A 207 8.43 2.10 12.68
CA ALA A 207 9.15 2.68 13.81
C ALA A 207 8.83 4.18 13.88
N SER A 208 9.00 4.75 15.06
CA SER A 208 8.58 6.11 15.35
C SER A 208 9.67 7.16 15.11
N GLY A 209 9.30 8.44 15.18
CA GLY A 209 10.20 9.54 14.81
C GLY A 209 10.17 9.82 13.29
N SER A 210 11.32 10.02 12.68
CA SER A 210 11.44 10.36 11.25
C SER A 210 10.87 9.28 10.33
N ALA A 211 11.01 8.00 10.69
CA ALA A 211 10.44 6.88 9.94
C ALA A 211 8.90 6.91 9.93
N ALA A 212 8.25 7.18 11.07
CA ALA A 212 6.80 7.36 11.13
C ALA A 212 6.34 8.58 10.35
N MET A 213 7.04 9.70 10.48
CA MET A 213 6.72 10.91 9.70
C MET A 213 6.84 10.65 8.19
N ALA A 214 7.89 9.96 7.76
CA ALA A 214 8.06 9.55 6.37
C ALA A 214 6.95 8.61 5.90
N MET A 215 6.45 7.71 6.75
CA MET A 215 5.31 6.84 6.43
C MET A 215 3.98 7.60 6.36
N VAL A 216 3.78 8.60 7.22
CA VAL A 216 2.62 9.51 7.14
C VAL A 216 2.67 10.35 5.87
N GLU A 217 3.84 10.88 5.51
CA GLU A 217 4.06 11.60 4.24
C GLU A 217 3.83 10.69 3.04
N TYR A 218 4.39 9.48 3.07
CA TYR A 218 4.17 8.43 2.07
C TYR A 218 2.68 8.16 1.90
N MET A 219 1.95 7.90 3.00
CA MET A 219 0.51 7.66 2.98
C MET A 219 -0.29 8.87 2.50
N GLY A 220 0.13 10.08 2.88
CA GLY A 220 -0.41 11.34 2.40
C GLY A 220 -0.31 11.43 0.88
N ASN A 221 0.87 11.14 0.33
CA ASN A 221 1.12 11.10 -1.11
C ASN A 221 0.18 10.13 -1.85
N TYR A 222 -0.19 8.99 -1.25
CA TYR A 222 -1.18 8.07 -1.83
C TYR A 222 -2.61 8.56 -1.72
N THR A 223 -2.96 9.22 -0.62
CA THR A 223 -4.27 9.83 -0.43
C THR A 223 -4.51 10.94 -1.46
N ILE A 224 -3.48 11.73 -1.76
CA ILE A 224 -3.55 12.82 -2.74
C ILE A 224 -3.10 12.43 -4.15
N LYS A 225 -2.68 11.18 -4.41
CA LYS A 225 -2.14 10.77 -5.73
C LYS A 225 -3.13 10.91 -6.88
N LEU A 226 -4.40 11.07 -6.56
CA LEU A 226 -5.49 11.37 -7.49
C LEU A 226 -5.54 12.86 -7.89
N GLN A 227 -4.74 13.73 -7.26
CA GLN A 227 -4.57 15.12 -7.67
C GLN A 227 -3.80 15.17 -9.00
N LEU A 228 -4.30 16.00 -9.91
CA LEU A 228 -3.68 16.18 -11.22
C LEU A 228 -2.33 16.88 -11.05
N ASP A 229 -1.33 16.39 -11.77
CA ASP A 229 -0.02 17.05 -11.86
C ASP A 229 -0.20 18.53 -12.28
N THR A 230 0.45 19.45 -11.58
CA THR A 230 0.41 20.89 -11.86
C THR A 230 0.70 21.21 -13.33
N ALA A 231 1.59 20.47 -14.00
CA ALA A 231 1.88 20.63 -15.42
C ALA A 231 0.69 20.26 -16.32
N ILE A 232 -0.08 19.22 -15.94
CA ILE A 232 -1.35 18.86 -16.61
C ILE A 232 -2.38 19.96 -16.36
N VAL A 233 -2.46 20.45 -15.13
CA VAL A 233 -3.37 21.54 -14.75
C VAL A 233 -3.09 22.78 -15.59
N PHE A 234 -1.83 23.20 -15.61
CA PHE A 234 -1.38 24.37 -16.35
C PHE A 234 -1.57 24.22 -17.86
N SER A 235 -1.32 23.01 -18.41
CA SER A 235 -1.54 22.73 -19.83
C SER A 235 -3.01 22.81 -20.22
N ALA A 236 -3.93 22.32 -19.38
CA ALA A 236 -5.37 22.45 -19.61
C ALA A 236 -5.83 23.91 -19.52
N LEU A 237 -5.26 24.68 -18.59
CA LEU A 237 -5.52 26.12 -18.44
C LEU A 237 -5.06 26.89 -19.69
N CYS A 238 -3.83 26.66 -20.14
CA CYS A 238 -3.28 27.24 -21.37
C CYS A 238 -4.11 26.87 -22.61
N ALA A 239 -4.53 25.60 -22.72
CA ALA A 239 -5.38 25.15 -23.82
C ALA A 239 -6.74 25.85 -23.79
N SER A 240 -7.32 26.06 -22.62
CA SER A 240 -8.61 26.73 -22.45
C SER A 240 -8.54 28.22 -22.78
N ILE A 241 -7.45 28.90 -22.35
CA ILE A 241 -7.17 30.29 -22.72
C ILE A 241 -7.05 30.42 -24.24
N LYS A 242 -6.22 29.59 -24.90
CA LYS A 242 -6.06 29.61 -26.36
C LYS A 242 -7.39 29.34 -27.08
N ALA A 243 -8.19 28.40 -26.58
CA ALA A 243 -9.50 28.11 -27.17
C ALA A 243 -10.49 29.28 -27.06
N LEU A 244 -10.43 30.05 -25.98
CA LEU A 244 -11.24 31.26 -25.79
C LEU A 244 -10.73 32.45 -26.59
N GLN A 245 -9.41 32.60 -26.77
CA GLN A 245 -8.82 33.65 -27.62
C GLN A 245 -9.11 33.42 -29.11
N ASN A 246 -9.00 32.17 -29.58
CA ASN A 246 -9.21 31.83 -30.99
C ASN A 246 -10.68 31.82 -31.40
N LYS A 247 -11.57 31.46 -30.47
CA LYS A 247 -13.03 31.46 -30.66
C LYS A 247 -13.69 32.07 -29.43
N PRO A 248 -13.67 33.42 -29.31
CA PRO A 248 -14.36 34.08 -28.23
C PRO A 248 -15.85 33.71 -28.34
N PRO A 249 -16.50 33.35 -27.22
CA PRO A 249 -17.94 33.22 -27.21
C PRO A 249 -18.53 34.57 -27.62
N GLN A 250 -19.63 34.55 -28.36
CA GLN A 250 -20.37 35.73 -28.77
C GLN A 250 -21.82 35.51 -28.35
N ASP A 251 -22.40 36.46 -27.65
CA ASP A 251 -23.85 36.51 -27.45
C ASP A 251 -24.52 37.06 -28.72
N VAL A 252 -25.83 37.28 -28.67
CA VAL A 252 -26.63 37.76 -29.82
C VAL A 252 -26.15 39.15 -30.31
N ASP A 253 -25.46 39.91 -29.45
CA ASP A 253 -24.95 41.25 -29.69
C ASP A 253 -23.40 41.31 -29.83
N GLY A 254 -22.72 40.17 -29.79
CA GLY A 254 -21.26 40.06 -29.88
C GLY A 254 -20.46 40.49 -28.65
N LYS A 255 -21.09 40.68 -27.48
CA LYS A 255 -20.46 41.10 -26.21
C LYS A 255 -20.68 40.07 -25.10
N VAL A 256 -19.62 39.37 -24.70
CA VAL A 256 -19.67 38.52 -23.50
C VAL A 256 -19.16 39.30 -22.30
N ASP A 257 -19.97 39.36 -21.24
CA ASP A 257 -19.55 39.95 -19.96
C ASP A 257 -18.34 39.21 -19.38
N ASN A 258 -17.47 39.92 -18.67
CA ASN A 258 -16.27 39.38 -18.03
C ASN A 258 -16.61 38.23 -17.08
N SER A 259 -17.76 38.30 -16.39
CA SER A 259 -18.25 37.22 -15.52
C SER A 259 -18.48 35.92 -16.30
N GLU A 260 -19.14 36.02 -17.46
CA GLU A 260 -19.41 34.88 -18.32
C GLU A 260 -18.14 34.35 -19.00
N MET A 261 -17.20 35.23 -19.35
CA MET A 261 -15.87 34.84 -19.83
C MET A 261 -15.10 34.03 -18.79
N THR A 262 -15.09 34.46 -17.53
CA THR A 262 -14.44 33.73 -16.43
C THR A 262 -15.12 32.39 -16.19
N ARG A 263 -16.47 32.34 -16.19
CA ARG A 263 -17.23 31.09 -16.04
C ARG A 263 -16.87 30.10 -17.15
N LEU A 264 -16.84 30.54 -18.41
CA LEU A 264 -16.50 29.71 -19.57
C LEU A 264 -15.04 29.23 -19.54
N MET A 265 -14.12 30.07 -19.07
CA MET A 265 -12.73 29.68 -18.84
C MET A 265 -12.63 28.55 -17.81
N MET A 266 -13.31 28.69 -16.67
CA MET A 266 -13.33 27.63 -15.65
C MET A 266 -13.95 26.34 -16.20
N VAL A 267 -15.11 26.42 -16.85
CA VAL A 267 -15.79 25.23 -17.41
C VAL A 267 -14.93 24.52 -18.45
N LYS A 268 -14.33 25.25 -19.41
CA LYS A 268 -13.45 24.64 -20.42
C LYS A 268 -12.19 24.04 -19.81
N THR A 269 -11.61 24.71 -18.81
CA THR A 269 -10.45 24.19 -18.07
C THR A 269 -10.83 22.90 -17.36
N THR A 270 -11.90 22.90 -16.57
CA THR A 270 -12.41 21.70 -15.87
C THR A 270 -12.73 20.57 -16.84
N ASN A 271 -13.43 20.82 -17.95
CA ASN A 271 -13.73 19.80 -18.95
C ASN A 271 -12.47 19.23 -19.60
N THR A 272 -11.46 20.07 -19.86
CA THR A 272 -10.17 19.61 -20.40
C THR A 272 -9.39 18.79 -19.37
N LEU A 273 -9.43 19.18 -18.10
CA LEU A 273 -8.81 18.44 -16.99
C LEU A 273 -9.45 17.06 -16.82
N VAL A 274 -10.79 17.02 -16.79
CA VAL A 274 -11.57 15.79 -16.63
C VAL A 274 -11.40 14.90 -17.85
N GLY A 275 -11.47 15.45 -19.06
CA GLY A 275 -11.35 14.68 -20.31
C GLY A 275 -9.95 14.12 -20.56
N LYS A 276 -8.91 14.73 -19.98
CA LYS A 276 -7.53 14.21 -20.01
C LYS A 276 -7.21 13.25 -18.86
N ARG A 277 -8.13 13.08 -17.91
CA ARG A 277 -7.92 12.19 -16.78
C ARG A 277 -8.27 10.77 -17.19
N GLU A 278 -7.26 9.95 -17.37
CA GLU A 278 -7.43 8.52 -17.57
C GLU A 278 -7.75 7.84 -16.22
N LEU A 279 -8.82 7.05 -16.20
CA LEU A 279 -9.18 6.19 -15.07
C LEU A 279 -9.06 4.74 -15.51
N THR A 280 -8.58 3.89 -14.61
CA THR A 280 -8.48 2.46 -14.91
C THR A 280 -9.88 1.83 -14.89
N GLY A 281 -10.12 0.81 -15.71
CA GLY A 281 -11.42 0.14 -15.73
C GLY A 281 -11.84 -0.38 -14.35
N GLN A 282 -10.88 -0.85 -13.56
CA GLN A 282 -11.09 -1.32 -12.19
C GLN A 282 -11.52 -0.18 -11.24
N GLN A 283 -10.96 1.02 -11.36
CA GLN A 283 -11.41 2.18 -10.58
C GLN A 283 -12.84 2.57 -10.92
N THR A 284 -13.16 2.62 -12.22
CA THR A 284 -14.51 2.95 -12.69
C THR A 284 -15.52 1.93 -12.19
N VAL A 285 -15.24 0.64 -12.32
CA VAL A 285 -16.13 -0.42 -11.82
C VAL A 285 -16.26 -0.35 -10.29
N SER A 286 -15.17 -0.11 -9.56
CA SER A 286 -15.21 0.05 -8.10
C SER A 286 -16.15 1.19 -7.68
N LEU A 287 -16.05 2.34 -8.34
CA LEU A 287 -16.92 3.50 -8.11
C LEU A 287 -18.39 3.18 -8.45
N LEU A 288 -18.64 2.54 -9.59
CA LEU A 288 -19.99 2.13 -10.00
C LEU A 288 -20.63 1.12 -9.03
N LEU A 289 -19.81 0.28 -8.38
CA LEU A 289 -20.23 -0.64 -7.33
C LEU A 289 -20.39 0.04 -5.96
N GLY A 290 -20.31 1.37 -5.88
CA GLY A 290 -20.45 2.14 -4.65
C GLY A 290 -19.32 1.90 -3.65
N ARG A 291 -18.14 1.46 -4.10
CA ARG A 291 -16.99 1.25 -3.22
C ARG A 291 -16.30 2.59 -2.96
N LYS A 292 -15.90 2.81 -1.71
CA LYS A 292 -15.11 3.97 -1.31
C LYS A 292 -13.66 3.82 -1.78
N ASN A 293 -13.02 4.95 -2.04
CA ASN A 293 -11.58 5.07 -2.29
C ASN A 293 -10.76 5.16 -0.99
N ASN A 294 -11.41 5.27 0.16
CA ASN A 294 -10.78 5.14 1.46
C ASN A 294 -11.69 4.40 2.46
N TYR A 295 -11.09 3.89 3.51
CA TYR A 295 -11.77 3.27 4.64
C TYR A 295 -11.05 3.68 5.92
N THR A 296 -11.77 3.92 7.00
CA THR A 296 -11.19 4.30 8.28
C THR A 296 -12.05 3.82 9.45
N SER A 297 -11.44 3.63 10.62
CA SER A 297 -12.12 3.39 11.90
C SER A 297 -12.75 4.65 12.49
N ASP A 298 -12.25 5.83 12.14
CA ASP A 298 -12.51 7.07 12.85
C ASP A 298 -13.25 8.08 11.97
N GLU A 299 -13.95 9.01 12.61
CA GLU A 299 -14.57 10.14 11.94
C GLU A 299 -13.64 11.36 12.04
N TYR A 300 -13.33 11.96 10.90
CA TYR A 300 -12.49 13.15 10.83
C TYR A 300 -13.35 14.37 10.51
N GLN A 301 -13.00 15.50 11.11
CA GLN A 301 -13.65 16.77 10.78
C GLN A 301 -13.17 17.26 9.41
N GLU A 302 -14.11 17.63 8.54
CA GLU A 302 -13.79 18.21 7.25
C GLU A 302 -13.34 19.67 7.42
N TYR A 303 -12.08 19.94 7.09
CA TYR A 303 -11.55 21.29 7.02
C TYR A 303 -11.54 21.77 5.57
N TRP A 304 -12.37 22.76 5.27
CA TRP A 304 -12.40 23.39 3.96
C TRP A 304 -11.28 24.43 3.88
N TRP A 305 -10.31 24.20 2.99
CA TRP A 305 -9.25 25.15 2.66
C TRP A 305 -9.84 26.34 1.88
N SER A 306 -10.52 27.25 2.57
CA SER A 306 -11.07 28.47 1.96
C SER A 306 -10.90 29.73 2.83
N SER A 307 -9.79 29.82 3.57
CA SER A 307 -9.42 31.07 4.27
C SER A 307 -7.93 31.11 4.68
N MET A 308 -7.01 31.06 3.71
CA MET A 308 -5.69 31.70 3.86
C MET A 308 -5.53 32.74 2.76
#